data_AF-E4XTU6-F1
#
_entry.id   AF-E4XTU6-F1
#
_cell.length_a   1.000
_cell.length_b   1.000
_cell.length_c   1.000
_cell.angle_alpha   90.00
_cell.angle_beta   90.00
_cell.angle_gamma   90.00
#
_symmetry.space_group_name_H-M   'P 1'
#
loop_
_entity.id
_entity.type
_entity.pdbx_description
1 polymer ?
#
loop_
_entity_poly.entity_id
_entity_poly.type
_entity_poly.pdbx_seq_one_letter_code
_entity_poly.pdbx_strand_id
1 'polypeptide(L)'
;MNTEREQLQALNRDVNIQESGPVKAVVNAENVEEMTWEADDSGADALEAQLKRIESSDEKDERWSKDHVEQIYGYLRFLEHAKEVRPDFLAHHGQNATPKMRMILVNWMVQVARRFRLLNETLFLTVAYMDRYLQKTEKIDKAQMQLIGMASMMLASKNEEIYSPSLSDYVYVCDKAYTAEDIKDMELEVLGRVDCDLAVAFSLEFLRRFSRVAEETIDPKEYALSKYLCEIALMDYDLASFKPSLVAAGALWLSIQLVSEGEWLPILEHTSTYSVVDLENVTNLLAKSLFMVQFGAHSKKYTASKQKYASATNLSISNDAILDEKQALLMVLAKKGKKFAEGRR
;
A
#
# COMPACT_ATOMS: atom_id res chain seq x y z
N MET A 1 58.09 -14.93 3.95
CA MET A 1 58.17 -15.27 2.50
C MET A 1 58.79 -16.64 2.23
N ASN A 2 58.84 -17.58 3.18
CA ASN A 2 59.40 -18.91 2.96
C ASN A 2 58.57 -20.05 3.59
N THR A 3 57.28 -19.80 3.84
CA THR A 3 56.38 -20.74 4.54
C THR A 3 55.10 -21.08 3.76
N GLU A 4 54.81 -20.36 2.65
CA GLU A 4 53.68 -20.66 1.75
C GLU A 4 54.09 -21.51 0.52
N ARG A 5 55.39 -21.63 0.22
CA ARG A 5 55.90 -22.50 -0.86
C ARG A 5 56.01 -23.97 -0.48
N GLU A 6 56.10 -24.28 0.81
CA GLU A 6 56.22 -25.67 1.31
C GLU A 6 54.84 -26.35 1.49
N GLN A 7 53.76 -25.59 1.61
CA GLN A 7 52.40 -26.17 1.70
C GLN A 7 51.77 -26.47 0.34
N LEU A 8 52.21 -25.82 -0.75
CA LEU A 8 51.75 -26.09 -2.13
C LEU A 8 52.47 -27.27 -2.80
N GLN A 9 53.53 -27.83 -2.21
CA GLN A 9 54.22 -29.02 -2.72
C GLN A 9 53.71 -30.34 -2.12
N ALA A 10 52.81 -30.30 -1.13
CA ALA A 10 52.33 -31.50 -0.43
C ALA A 10 51.04 -32.10 -1.01
N LEU A 11 50.40 -31.49 -2.01
CA LEU A 11 49.15 -32.00 -2.61
C LEU A 11 49.29 -32.49 -4.06
N ASN A 12 50.51 -32.67 -4.55
CA ASN A 12 50.78 -33.06 -5.94
C ASN A 12 51.65 -34.32 -6.08
N ARG A 13 51.59 -35.22 -5.09
CA ARG A 13 52.18 -36.55 -5.15
C ARG A 13 51.11 -37.59 -4.89
N ASP A 14 50.37 -37.91 -5.94
CA ASP A 14 49.94 -39.28 -6.27
C ASP A 14 49.28 -39.24 -7.65
N VAL A 15 50.12 -39.08 -8.66
CA VAL A 15 49.77 -39.41 -10.04
C VAL A 15 50.87 -40.34 -10.54
N ASN A 16 50.55 -41.63 -10.60
CA ASN A 16 51.33 -42.60 -11.36
C ASN A 16 50.53 -42.99 -12.59
N ILE A 17 51.01 -42.54 -13.75
CA ILE A 17 50.45 -42.81 -15.07
C ILE A 17 51.07 -44.12 -15.56
N GLN A 18 50.27 -45.06 -16.04
CA GLN A 18 50.70 -46.01 -17.06
C GLN A 18 49.77 -45.94 -18.27
N GLU A 19 50.42 -45.80 -19.43
CA GLU A 19 49.91 -45.47 -20.75
C GLU A 19 49.11 -46.60 -21.40
N SER A 20 48.13 -46.26 -22.26
CA SER A 20 47.96 -46.90 -23.59
C SER A 20 46.78 -46.33 -24.40
N GLY A 21 47.10 -45.76 -25.57
CA GLY A 21 46.36 -45.88 -26.85
C GLY A 21 44.93 -45.30 -27.00
N PRO A 22 44.54 -44.83 -28.21
CA PRO A 22 43.24 -44.22 -28.44
C PRO A 22 42.15 -45.29 -28.55
N VAL A 23 41.30 -45.42 -27.54
CA VAL A 23 40.10 -46.26 -27.65
C VAL A 23 39.00 -45.43 -28.28
N LYS A 24 38.69 -45.75 -29.54
CA LYS A 24 37.50 -45.30 -30.26
C LYS A 24 36.26 -45.56 -29.39
N ALA A 25 35.64 -44.50 -28.90
CA ALA A 25 34.27 -44.57 -28.42
C ALA A 25 33.37 -44.80 -29.63
N VAL A 26 32.95 -46.05 -29.82
CA VAL A 26 31.79 -46.38 -30.65
C VAL A 26 30.59 -45.75 -29.93
N VAL A 27 30.06 -44.68 -30.52
CA VAL A 27 28.82 -44.07 -30.06
C VAL A 27 27.71 -45.05 -30.43
N ASN A 28 27.24 -45.84 -29.47
CA ASN A 28 25.93 -46.46 -29.58
C ASN A 28 24.90 -45.35 -29.33
N ALA A 29 24.33 -44.86 -30.43
CA ALA A 29 23.20 -43.96 -30.44
C ALA A 29 21.94 -44.78 -30.16
N GLU A 30 21.67 -45.08 -28.90
CA GLU A 30 20.37 -45.58 -28.44
C GLU A 30 20.32 -45.40 -26.91
N ASN A 31 19.37 -44.59 -26.45
CA ASN A 31 19.05 -44.21 -25.05
C ASN A 31 19.77 -42.97 -24.51
N VAL A 32 19.45 -41.81 -25.09
CA VAL A 32 19.31 -40.56 -24.33
C VAL A 32 17.80 -40.36 -24.16
N GLU A 33 17.26 -40.68 -22.98
CA GLU A 33 15.93 -40.18 -22.63
C GLU A 33 16.08 -38.66 -22.47
N GLU A 34 15.52 -37.90 -23.42
CA GLU A 34 15.28 -36.47 -23.27
C GLU A 34 14.42 -36.27 -22.03
N MET A 35 15.03 -35.83 -20.94
CA MET A 35 14.30 -35.30 -19.79
C MET A 35 13.75 -33.93 -20.18
N THR A 36 12.63 -33.94 -20.89
CA THR A 36 11.82 -32.75 -21.15
C THR A 36 11.24 -32.29 -19.83
N TRP A 37 11.65 -31.11 -19.37
CA TRP A 37 10.94 -30.40 -18.31
C TRP A 37 9.63 -29.92 -18.92
N GLU A 38 8.57 -30.71 -18.77
CA GLU A 38 7.21 -30.20 -18.98
C GLU A 38 7.00 -29.10 -17.93
N ALA A 39 6.98 -27.84 -18.37
CA ALA A 39 6.48 -26.76 -17.54
C ALA A 39 5.03 -27.12 -17.17
N ASP A 40 4.65 -26.89 -15.92
CA ASP A 40 3.27 -27.08 -15.45
C ASP A 40 2.35 -26.04 -16.13
N ASP A 41 1.97 -26.35 -17.37
CA ASP A 41 1.13 -25.52 -18.25
C ASP A 41 -0.30 -25.39 -17.71
N SER A 42 -0.69 -26.28 -16.80
CA SER A 42 -2.03 -26.34 -16.22
C SER A 42 -2.40 -25.08 -15.41
N GLY A 43 -1.41 -24.48 -14.74
CA GLY A 43 -1.60 -23.24 -13.97
C GLY A 43 -1.69 -21.99 -14.84
N ALA A 44 -0.93 -21.94 -15.93
CA ALA A 44 -0.96 -20.84 -16.90
C ALA A 44 -2.29 -20.83 -17.68
N ASP A 45 -2.74 -22.00 -18.14
CA ASP A 45 -4.02 -22.18 -18.82
C ASP A 45 -5.21 -21.80 -17.91
N ALA A 46 -5.16 -22.19 -16.64
CA ALA A 46 -6.20 -21.85 -15.67
C ALA A 46 -6.28 -20.33 -15.40
N LEU A 47 -5.12 -19.67 -15.28
CA LEU A 47 -5.03 -18.21 -15.11
C LEU A 47 -5.57 -17.47 -16.34
N GLU A 48 -5.18 -17.89 -17.54
CA GLU A 48 -5.66 -17.29 -18.79
C GLU A 48 -7.17 -17.47 -18.96
N ALA A 49 -7.70 -18.65 -18.62
CA ALA A 49 -9.13 -18.91 -18.61
C ALA A 49 -9.88 -18.03 -17.60
N GLN A 50 -9.29 -17.76 -16.43
CA GLN A 50 -9.87 -16.85 -15.44
C GLN A 50 -9.87 -15.40 -15.93
N LEU A 51 -8.77 -14.92 -16.54
CA LEU A 51 -8.67 -13.59 -17.12
C LEU A 51 -9.73 -13.36 -18.21
N LYS A 52 -9.87 -14.31 -19.14
CA LYS A 52 -10.90 -14.24 -20.19
C LYS A 52 -12.32 -14.16 -19.63
N ARG A 53 -12.60 -14.89 -18.53
CA ARG A 53 -13.90 -14.82 -17.84
C ARG A 53 -14.15 -13.42 -17.28
N ILE A 54 -13.16 -12.83 -16.61
CA ILE A 54 -13.26 -11.49 -16.02
C ILE A 54 -13.46 -10.44 -17.12
N GLU A 55 -12.69 -10.50 -18.21
CA GLU A 55 -12.86 -9.59 -19.35
C GLU A 55 -14.28 -9.63 -19.93
N SER A 56 -14.84 -10.83 -20.11
CA SER A 56 -16.21 -10.99 -20.61
C SER A 56 -17.29 -10.49 -19.63
N SER A 57 -16.96 -10.47 -18.33
CA SER A 57 -17.82 -9.92 -17.28
C SER A 57 -17.73 -8.40 -17.25
N ASP A 58 -16.52 -7.85 -17.40
CA ASP A 58 -16.26 -6.41 -17.46
C ASP A 58 -16.96 -5.79 -18.68
N GLU A 59 -16.99 -6.45 -19.84
CA GLU A 59 -17.77 -6.00 -21.03
C GLU A 59 -19.27 -5.73 -20.74
N LYS A 60 -19.84 -6.35 -19.70
CA LYS A 60 -21.26 -6.21 -19.33
C LYS A 60 -21.52 -5.16 -18.25
N ASP A 61 -20.50 -4.70 -17.54
CA ASP A 61 -20.64 -3.66 -16.51
C ASP A 61 -20.21 -2.31 -17.08
N GLU A 62 -21.14 -1.37 -17.20
CA GLU A 62 -20.87 -0.02 -17.74
C GLU A 62 -19.74 0.72 -17.00
N ARG A 63 -19.40 0.30 -15.78
CA ARG A 63 -18.30 0.87 -14.98
C ARG A 63 -16.91 0.36 -15.39
N TRP A 64 -16.84 -0.74 -16.11
CA TRP A 64 -15.58 -1.39 -16.52
C TRP A 64 -15.52 -1.48 -18.04
N SER A 65 -14.63 -0.71 -18.66
CA SER A 65 -14.41 -0.82 -20.11
C SER A 65 -13.18 -1.66 -20.37
N LYS A 66 -13.34 -2.85 -20.96
CA LYS A 66 -12.23 -3.73 -21.34
C LYS A 66 -11.13 -2.98 -22.09
N ASP A 67 -11.51 -2.11 -23.03
CA ASP A 67 -10.59 -1.35 -23.88
C ASP A 67 -9.73 -0.34 -23.11
N HIS A 68 -10.20 0.11 -21.93
CA HIS A 68 -9.57 1.19 -21.18
C HIS A 68 -9.03 0.76 -19.83
N VAL A 69 -9.46 -0.37 -19.25
CA VAL A 69 -9.03 -0.80 -17.91
C VAL A 69 -7.51 -0.89 -17.82
N GLU A 70 -6.85 -1.55 -18.78
CA GLU A 70 -5.39 -1.64 -18.79
C GLU A 70 -4.72 -0.26 -18.90
N GLN A 71 -5.27 0.63 -19.74
CA GLN A 71 -4.77 1.99 -19.91
C GLN A 71 -4.95 2.84 -18.65
N ILE A 72 -6.10 2.72 -17.99
CA ILE A 72 -6.43 3.42 -16.75
C ILE A 72 -5.47 2.98 -15.65
N TYR A 73 -5.33 1.68 -15.41
CA TYR A 73 -4.43 1.18 -14.37
C TYR A 73 -2.96 1.41 -14.71
N GLY A 74 -2.58 1.38 -16.00
CA GLY A 74 -1.27 1.81 -16.46
C GLY A 74 -1.01 3.29 -16.17
N TYR A 75 -2.00 4.16 -16.37
CA TYR A 75 -1.91 5.58 -16.03
C TYR A 75 -1.88 5.83 -14.51
N LEU A 76 -2.68 5.10 -13.72
CA LEU A 76 -2.62 5.17 -12.26
C LEU A 76 -1.24 4.76 -11.73
N ARG A 77 -0.61 3.73 -12.32
CA ARG A 77 0.77 3.30 -12.03
C ARG A 77 1.79 4.38 -12.37
N PHE A 78 1.58 5.08 -13.49
CA PHE A 78 2.39 6.24 -13.84
C PHE A 78 2.22 7.37 -12.80
N LEU A 79 0.98 7.68 -12.40
CA LEU A 79 0.69 8.73 -11.42
C LEU A 79 1.30 8.44 -10.05
N GLU A 80 1.21 7.21 -9.52
CA GLU A 80 1.83 6.89 -8.22
C GLU A 80 3.34 7.07 -8.21
N HIS A 81 4.00 6.90 -9.36
CA HIS A 81 5.43 7.15 -9.48
C HIS A 81 5.72 8.65 -9.65
N ALA A 82 4.97 9.33 -10.52
CA ALA A 82 5.17 10.76 -10.78
C ALA A 82 4.85 11.64 -9.57
N LYS A 83 3.97 11.19 -8.67
CA LYS A 83 3.48 11.94 -7.50
C LYS A 83 3.93 11.33 -6.17
N GLU A 84 5.08 10.66 -6.15
CA GLU A 84 5.58 9.99 -4.95
C GLU A 84 5.90 10.97 -3.81
N VAL A 85 5.68 10.48 -2.58
CA VAL A 85 6.11 11.13 -1.35
C VAL A 85 7.40 10.45 -0.90
N ARG A 86 8.45 11.25 -0.71
CA ARG A 86 9.78 10.80 -0.31
C ARG A 86 9.73 10.17 1.07
N PRO A 87 10.55 9.12 1.31
CA PRO A 87 10.82 8.67 2.66
C PRO A 87 11.31 9.82 3.53
N ASP A 88 10.83 9.85 4.77
CA ASP A 88 11.16 10.86 5.78
C ASP A 88 11.00 12.34 5.36
N PHE A 89 9.99 12.65 4.55
CA PHE A 89 9.73 14.00 4.01
C PHE A 89 9.43 15.10 5.05
N LEU A 90 9.27 14.78 6.34
CA LEU A 90 9.11 15.75 7.43
C LEU A 90 10.40 16.04 8.19
N ALA A 91 11.51 15.34 7.91
CA ALA A 91 12.75 15.48 8.66
C ALA A 91 13.25 16.93 8.74
N HIS A 92 13.13 17.68 7.63
CA HIS A 92 13.61 19.06 7.54
C HIS A 92 12.77 20.07 8.32
N HIS A 93 11.54 19.72 8.72
CA HIS A 93 10.67 20.60 9.52
C HIS A 93 10.94 20.54 11.03
N GLY A 94 11.73 19.56 11.49
CA GLY A 94 12.07 19.41 12.91
C GLY A 94 10.84 19.33 13.82
N GLN A 95 10.75 20.23 14.81
CA GLN A 95 9.64 20.24 15.78
C GLN A 95 8.34 20.88 15.24
N ASN A 96 8.40 21.54 14.09
CA ASN A 96 7.24 22.26 13.55
C ASN A 96 6.24 21.34 12.84
N ALA A 97 6.73 20.27 12.21
CA ALA A 97 5.89 19.23 11.64
C ALA A 97 6.54 17.87 11.92
N THR A 98 5.93 17.11 12.83
CA THR A 98 6.42 15.77 13.21
C THR A 98 5.49 14.68 12.68
N PRO A 99 5.98 13.45 12.49
CA PRO A 99 5.14 12.29 12.14
C PRO A 99 3.92 12.12 13.05
N LYS A 100 4.10 12.40 14.36
CA LYS A 100 3.02 12.34 15.35
C LYS A 100 1.97 13.43 15.13
N MET A 101 2.38 14.64 14.78
CA MET A 101 1.44 15.74 14.49
C MET A 101 0.64 15.45 13.22
N ARG A 102 1.28 14.92 12.17
CA ARG A 102 0.61 14.43 10.97
C ARG A 102 -0.44 13.36 11.30
N MET A 103 -0.08 12.33 12.08
CA MET A 103 -1.02 11.28 12.49
C MET A 103 -2.23 11.83 13.26
N ILE A 104 -2.01 12.76 14.21
CA ILE A 104 -3.10 13.41 14.96
C ILE A 104 -4.03 14.16 14.02
N LEU A 105 -3.46 14.91 13.07
CA LEU A 105 -4.21 15.69 12.09
C LEU A 105 -5.03 14.79 11.15
N VAL A 106 -4.43 13.72 10.60
CA VAL A 106 -5.16 12.77 9.74
C VAL A 106 -6.29 12.07 10.51
N ASN A 107 -6.07 11.67 11.76
CA ASN A 107 -7.14 11.11 12.59
C ASN A 107 -8.28 12.12 12.82
N TRP A 108 -7.99 13.41 12.96
CA TRP A 108 -9.02 14.44 13.04
C TRP A 108 -9.72 14.65 11.69
N MET A 109 -9.00 14.66 10.58
CA MET A 109 -9.58 14.74 9.22
C MET A 109 -10.58 13.60 8.96
N VAL A 110 -10.31 12.38 9.42
CA VAL A 110 -11.28 11.28 9.31
C VAL A 110 -12.60 11.62 10.01
N GLN A 111 -12.55 12.31 11.15
CA GLN A 111 -13.76 12.75 11.87
C GLN A 111 -14.50 13.85 11.10
N VAL A 112 -13.76 14.82 10.54
CA VAL A 112 -14.33 15.90 9.71
C VAL A 112 -14.99 15.33 8.46
N ALA A 113 -14.30 14.44 7.74
CA ALA A 113 -14.84 13.77 6.56
C ALA A 113 -16.13 13.01 6.87
N ARG A 114 -16.21 12.31 8.02
CA ARG A 114 -17.45 11.66 8.47
C ARG A 114 -18.56 12.66 8.80
N ARG A 115 -18.22 13.78 9.43
CA ARG A 115 -19.18 14.84 9.78
C ARG A 115 -19.80 15.47 8.53
N PHE A 116 -18.98 15.73 7.52
CA PHE A 116 -19.41 16.27 6.23
C PHE A 116 -19.94 15.21 5.26
N ARG A 117 -19.82 13.91 5.61
CA ARG A 117 -20.21 12.76 4.77
C ARG A 117 -19.49 12.75 3.42
N LEU A 118 -18.22 13.14 3.43
CA LEU A 118 -17.36 13.11 2.25
C LEU A 118 -17.11 11.68 1.78
N LEU A 119 -16.83 11.54 0.49
CA LEU A 119 -16.33 10.30 -0.12
C LEU A 119 -15.00 9.89 0.53
N ASN A 120 -14.67 8.60 0.42
CA ASN A 120 -13.38 8.12 0.89
C ASN A 120 -12.26 8.68 0.02
N GLU A 121 -12.48 8.71 -1.28
CA GLU A 121 -11.65 9.31 -2.32
C GLU A 121 -11.20 10.71 -1.92
N THR A 122 -12.14 11.57 -1.49
CA THR A 122 -11.86 12.91 -0.98
C THR A 122 -10.88 12.91 0.20
N LEU A 123 -11.01 11.97 1.15
CA LEU A 123 -10.09 11.83 2.28
C LEU A 123 -8.69 11.37 1.83
N PHE A 124 -8.60 10.43 0.88
CA PHE A 124 -7.32 9.98 0.33
C PHE A 124 -6.60 11.11 -0.42
N LEU A 125 -7.31 11.86 -1.25
CA LEU A 125 -6.81 13.04 -1.95
C LEU A 125 -6.37 14.13 -0.96
N THR A 126 -7.16 14.37 0.10
CA THR A 126 -6.80 15.33 1.17
C THR A 126 -5.41 15.05 1.74
N VAL A 127 -5.16 13.79 2.11
CA VAL A 127 -3.87 13.40 2.71
C VAL A 127 -2.75 13.46 1.68
N ALA A 128 -3.02 13.07 0.43
CA ALA A 128 -2.03 13.15 -0.65
C ALA A 128 -1.61 14.60 -0.96
N TYR A 129 -2.57 15.54 -1.02
CA TYR A 129 -2.28 16.96 -1.24
C TYR A 129 -1.51 17.55 -0.06
N MET A 130 -1.93 17.23 1.16
CA MET A 130 -1.23 17.65 2.37
C MET A 130 0.23 17.16 2.36
N ASP A 131 0.48 15.87 2.15
CA ASP A 131 1.84 15.31 2.19
C ASP A 131 2.74 15.89 1.10
N ARG A 132 2.22 16.06 -0.13
CA ARG A 132 2.95 16.71 -1.22
C ARG A 132 3.27 18.18 -0.91
N TYR A 133 2.34 18.91 -0.30
CA TYR A 133 2.59 20.27 0.18
C TYR A 133 3.69 20.28 1.25
N LEU A 134 3.57 19.44 2.28
CA LEU A 134 4.55 19.36 3.38
C LEU A 134 5.95 19.00 2.86
N GLN A 135 6.04 18.11 1.87
CA GLN A 135 7.30 17.73 1.23
C GLN A 135 7.98 18.86 0.46
N LYS A 136 7.21 19.71 -0.23
CA LYS A 136 7.73 20.77 -1.11
C LYS A 136 7.93 22.11 -0.40
N THR A 137 7.36 22.28 0.78
CA THR A 137 7.50 23.50 1.56
C THR A 137 8.72 23.40 2.47
N GLU A 138 9.55 24.45 2.48
CA GLU A 138 10.80 24.47 3.26
C GLU A 138 10.58 24.77 4.74
N LYS A 139 9.61 25.63 5.05
CA LYS A 139 9.33 26.11 6.41
C LYS A 139 7.84 26.07 6.66
N ILE A 140 7.47 25.39 7.74
CA ILE A 140 6.11 25.32 8.23
C ILE A 140 6.11 25.77 9.67
N ASP A 141 5.12 26.56 10.05
CA ASP A 141 4.82 26.79 11.46
C ASP A 141 3.88 25.69 11.96
N LYS A 142 4.17 25.20 13.17
CA LYS A 142 3.34 24.23 13.89
C LYS A 142 1.87 24.67 13.98
N ALA A 143 1.62 25.97 14.15
CA ALA A 143 0.26 26.52 14.22
C ALA A 143 -0.52 26.41 12.90
N GLN A 144 0.18 26.24 11.77
CA GLN A 144 -0.43 26.15 10.45
C GLN A 144 -0.78 24.72 10.03
N MET A 145 -0.32 23.68 10.74
CA MET A 145 -0.57 22.28 10.38
C MET A 145 -2.06 21.97 10.18
N GLN A 146 -2.93 22.43 11.09
CA GLN A 146 -4.38 22.23 10.93
C GLN A 146 -4.93 23.01 9.74
N LEU A 147 -4.50 24.26 9.53
CA LEU A 147 -4.91 25.09 8.40
C LEU A 147 -4.53 24.46 7.05
N ILE A 148 -3.29 23.98 6.91
CA ILE A 148 -2.81 23.25 5.72
C ILE A 148 -3.69 22.04 5.44
N GLY A 149 -3.96 21.27 6.50
CA GLY A 149 -4.81 20.09 6.39
C GLY A 149 -6.23 20.42 5.93
N MET A 150 -6.81 21.46 6.49
CA MET A 150 -8.16 21.89 6.16
C MET A 150 -8.28 22.48 4.76
N ALA A 151 -7.31 23.28 4.35
CA ALA A 151 -7.22 23.78 2.98
C ALA A 151 -7.07 22.62 1.98
N SER A 152 -6.25 21.62 2.30
CA SER A 152 -6.10 20.40 1.48
C SER A 152 -7.43 19.63 1.36
N MET A 153 -8.21 19.55 2.44
CA MET A 153 -9.53 18.92 2.42
C MET A 153 -10.53 19.70 1.59
N MET A 154 -10.57 21.02 1.75
CA MET A 154 -11.43 21.89 0.96
C MET A 154 -11.11 21.78 -0.53
N LEU A 155 -9.83 21.74 -0.88
CA LEU A 155 -9.37 21.55 -2.26
C LEU A 155 -9.80 20.18 -2.81
N ALA A 156 -9.60 19.10 -2.04
CA ALA A 156 -10.04 17.76 -2.42
C ALA A 156 -11.57 17.67 -2.59
N SER A 157 -12.34 18.28 -1.68
CA SER A 157 -13.80 18.29 -1.79
C SER A 157 -14.30 19.04 -3.02
N LYS A 158 -13.69 20.17 -3.39
CA LYS A 158 -14.05 20.88 -4.62
C LYS A 158 -13.74 20.09 -5.89
N ASN A 159 -12.73 19.21 -5.83
CA ASN A 159 -12.33 18.38 -6.96
C ASN A 159 -13.21 17.14 -7.11
N GLU A 160 -13.57 16.49 -5.99
CA GLU A 160 -14.15 15.14 -5.99
C GLU A 160 -15.65 15.11 -5.66
N GLU A 161 -16.14 16.05 -4.85
CA GLU A 161 -17.55 16.05 -4.42
C GLU A 161 -18.44 16.76 -5.43
N ILE A 162 -19.60 16.17 -5.73
CA ILE A 162 -20.67 16.85 -6.49
C ILE A 162 -21.11 18.11 -5.76
N TYR A 163 -21.22 18.03 -4.43
CA TYR A 163 -21.61 19.14 -3.56
C TYR A 163 -20.59 19.28 -2.43
N SER A 164 -19.53 20.05 -2.69
CA SER A 164 -18.54 20.37 -1.67
C SER A 164 -19.16 21.17 -0.51
N PRO A 165 -18.73 20.94 0.76
CA PRO A 165 -19.07 21.81 1.88
C PRO A 165 -18.71 23.28 1.62
N SER A 166 -19.44 24.19 2.26
CA SER A 166 -19.19 25.62 2.12
C SER A 166 -17.97 26.07 2.93
N LEU A 167 -17.36 27.19 2.55
CA LEU A 167 -16.26 27.78 3.31
C LEU A 167 -16.64 28.06 4.78
N SER A 168 -17.90 28.43 5.04
CA SER A 168 -18.40 28.61 6.41
C SER A 168 -18.40 27.32 7.24
N ASP A 169 -18.63 26.16 6.61
CA ASP A 169 -18.58 24.87 7.30
C ASP A 169 -17.15 24.55 7.75
N TYR A 170 -16.17 24.85 6.90
CA TYR A 170 -14.75 24.68 7.19
C TYR A 170 -14.26 25.62 8.31
N VAL A 171 -14.68 26.89 8.29
CA VAL A 171 -14.43 27.83 9.40
C VAL A 171 -15.06 27.31 10.70
N TYR A 172 -16.27 26.79 10.63
CA TYR A 172 -17.01 26.30 11.78
C TYR A 172 -16.38 25.05 12.41
N VAL A 173 -15.92 24.08 11.62
CA VAL A 173 -15.32 22.84 12.16
C VAL A 173 -13.93 23.08 12.78
N CYS A 174 -13.29 24.20 12.48
CA CYS A 174 -12.06 24.65 13.13
C CYS A 174 -12.32 25.49 14.40
N ASP A 175 -13.54 25.48 14.95
CA ASP A 175 -13.94 26.32 16.09
C ASP A 175 -13.61 27.82 15.89
N LYS A 176 -13.66 28.29 14.63
CA LYS A 176 -13.27 29.66 14.23
C LYS A 176 -11.84 30.05 14.60
N ALA A 177 -10.93 29.08 14.74
CA ALA A 177 -9.50 29.35 14.93
C ALA A 177 -8.88 30.08 13.72
N TYR A 178 -9.49 29.97 12.55
CA TYR A 178 -9.07 30.59 11.29
C TYR A 178 -10.22 31.36 10.66
N THR A 179 -9.90 32.46 9.99
CA THR A 179 -10.86 33.22 9.19
C THR A 179 -11.11 32.56 7.83
N ALA A 180 -12.17 33.00 7.16
CA ALA A 180 -12.44 32.57 5.79
C ALA A 180 -11.33 32.99 4.81
N GLU A 181 -10.62 34.08 5.09
CA GLU A 181 -9.50 34.57 4.28
C GLU A 181 -8.27 33.67 4.47
N ASP A 182 -7.91 33.34 5.71
CA ASP A 182 -6.80 32.42 6.02
C ASP A 182 -6.94 31.07 5.30
N ILE A 183 -8.16 30.51 5.27
CA ILE A 183 -8.42 29.22 4.61
C ILE A 183 -8.31 29.34 3.09
N LYS A 184 -8.78 30.45 2.50
CA LYS A 184 -8.67 30.69 1.05
C LYS A 184 -7.22 30.89 0.62
N ASP A 185 -6.46 31.66 1.39
CA ASP A 185 -5.05 31.92 1.10
C ASP A 185 -4.24 30.63 1.21
N MET A 186 -4.47 29.83 2.25
CA MET A 186 -3.83 28.53 2.36
C MET A 186 -4.26 27.56 1.26
N GLU A 187 -5.52 27.58 0.80
CA GLU A 187 -5.96 26.75 -0.34
C GLU A 187 -5.17 27.09 -1.61
N LEU A 188 -5.02 28.38 -1.93
CA LEU A 188 -4.23 28.83 -3.07
C LEU A 188 -2.76 28.44 -2.92
N GLU A 189 -2.22 28.50 -1.70
CA GLU A 189 -0.85 28.07 -1.43
C GLU A 189 -0.68 26.56 -1.65
N VAL A 190 -1.60 25.75 -1.12
CA VAL A 190 -1.61 24.29 -1.31
C VAL A 190 -1.70 23.94 -2.79
N LEU A 191 -2.67 24.54 -3.50
CA LEU A 191 -2.85 24.35 -4.94
C LEU A 191 -1.60 24.71 -5.73
N GLY A 192 -0.97 25.83 -5.41
CA GLY A 192 0.28 26.29 -6.02
C GLY A 192 1.44 25.32 -5.80
N ARG A 193 1.58 24.74 -4.60
CA ARG A 193 2.66 23.76 -4.32
C ARG A 193 2.42 22.41 -4.94
N VAL A 194 1.18 22.00 -5.19
CA VAL A 194 0.89 20.78 -5.95
C VAL A 194 0.93 21.00 -7.48
N ASP A 195 1.40 22.17 -7.92
CA ASP A 195 1.53 22.61 -9.32
C ASP A 195 0.20 22.62 -10.08
N CYS A 196 -0.90 22.87 -9.39
CA CYS A 196 -2.27 22.73 -9.91
C CYS A 196 -2.60 21.33 -10.47
N ASP A 197 -1.74 20.33 -10.21
CA ASP A 197 -1.95 18.96 -10.67
C ASP A 197 -2.50 18.10 -9.53
N LEU A 198 -3.83 17.98 -9.58
CA LEU A 198 -4.67 17.28 -8.62
C LEU A 198 -4.83 15.79 -8.95
N ALA A 199 -4.36 15.31 -10.10
CA ALA A 199 -4.42 13.91 -10.45
C ALA A 199 -3.43 13.11 -9.60
N VAL A 200 -3.95 12.28 -8.69
CA VAL A 200 -3.16 11.44 -7.80
C VAL A 200 -3.82 10.08 -7.68
N ALA A 201 -3.04 9.01 -7.82
CA ALA A 201 -3.50 7.65 -7.57
C ALA A 201 -3.56 7.36 -6.07
N PHE A 202 -4.56 6.60 -5.63
CA PHE A 202 -4.71 6.20 -4.23
C PHE A 202 -5.11 4.72 -4.07
N SER A 203 -4.86 4.16 -2.88
CA SER A 203 -4.87 2.70 -2.71
C SER A 203 -6.25 2.07 -2.93
N LEU A 204 -7.34 2.80 -2.70
CA LEU A 204 -8.68 2.28 -2.95
C LEU A 204 -8.98 2.01 -4.43
N GLU A 205 -8.33 2.70 -5.38
CA GLU A 205 -8.52 2.45 -6.82
C GLU A 205 -7.94 1.10 -7.22
N PHE A 206 -6.74 0.80 -6.73
CA PHE A 206 -6.07 -0.49 -6.92
C PHE A 206 -6.80 -1.61 -6.16
N LEU A 207 -7.24 -1.35 -4.93
CA LEU A 207 -7.97 -2.35 -4.14
C LEU A 207 -9.28 -2.77 -4.82
N ARG A 208 -10.00 -1.85 -5.48
CA ARG A 208 -11.18 -2.20 -6.28
C ARG A 208 -10.84 -3.16 -7.41
N ARG A 209 -9.72 -2.95 -8.11
CA ARG A 209 -9.28 -3.86 -9.18
C ARG A 209 -8.95 -5.24 -8.64
N PHE A 210 -8.16 -5.29 -7.57
CA PHE A 210 -7.74 -6.55 -6.98
C PHE A 210 -8.94 -7.35 -6.46
N SER A 211 -9.91 -6.67 -5.84
CA SER A 211 -11.15 -7.30 -5.41
C SER A 211 -12.01 -7.79 -6.57
N ARG A 212 -12.03 -7.08 -7.71
CA ARG A 212 -12.82 -7.43 -8.90
C ARG A 212 -12.26 -8.67 -9.61
N VAL A 213 -10.94 -8.74 -9.81
CA VAL A 213 -10.33 -9.89 -10.51
C VAL A 213 -10.40 -11.18 -9.69
N ALA A 214 -10.60 -11.07 -8.37
CA ALA A 214 -10.72 -12.19 -7.45
C ALA A 214 -12.11 -12.24 -6.77
N GLU A 215 -13.14 -11.70 -7.42
CA GLU A 215 -14.50 -11.53 -6.87
C GLU A 215 -15.14 -12.84 -6.42
N GLU A 216 -14.88 -13.96 -7.12
CA GLU A 216 -15.39 -15.29 -6.76
C GLU A 216 -14.72 -15.88 -5.51
N THR A 217 -13.55 -15.36 -5.12
CA THR A 217 -12.68 -15.93 -4.07
C THR A 217 -12.57 -15.06 -2.83
N ILE A 218 -12.73 -13.75 -2.95
CA ILE A 218 -12.52 -12.81 -1.84
C ILE A 218 -13.76 -12.73 -0.95
N ASP A 219 -13.58 -12.98 0.34
CA ASP A 219 -14.64 -12.82 1.33
C ASP A 219 -15.00 -11.33 1.51
N PRO A 220 -16.28 -10.96 1.62
CA PRO A 220 -16.68 -9.57 1.90
C PRO A 220 -15.97 -8.93 3.10
N LYS A 221 -15.64 -9.72 4.15
CA LYS A 221 -14.85 -9.29 5.30
C LYS A 221 -13.40 -9.01 4.94
N GLU A 222 -12.78 -9.78 4.05
CA GLU A 222 -11.43 -9.51 3.56
C GLU A 222 -11.40 -8.16 2.85
N TYR A 223 -12.35 -7.90 1.96
CA TYR A 223 -12.45 -6.61 1.28
C TYR A 223 -12.74 -5.46 2.26
N ALA A 224 -13.64 -5.65 3.23
CA ALA A 224 -13.93 -4.66 4.25
C ALA A 224 -12.70 -4.34 5.12
N LEU A 225 -11.95 -5.37 5.53
CA LEU A 225 -10.72 -5.21 6.33
C LEU A 225 -9.61 -4.54 5.50
N SER A 226 -9.52 -4.86 4.22
CA SER A 226 -8.55 -4.23 3.31
C SER A 226 -8.79 -2.73 3.16
N LYS A 227 -10.05 -2.30 3.05
CA LYS A 227 -10.42 -0.87 3.04
C LYS A 227 -10.04 -0.20 4.36
N TYR A 228 -10.32 -0.87 5.49
CA TYR A 228 -9.95 -0.36 6.81
C TYR A 228 -8.44 -0.19 6.95
N LEU A 229 -7.66 -1.17 6.51
CA LEU A 229 -6.19 -1.13 6.50
C LEU A 229 -5.65 -0.01 5.62
N CYS A 230 -6.22 0.19 4.42
CA CYS A 230 -5.86 1.31 3.54
C CYS A 230 -6.10 2.67 4.23
N GLU A 231 -7.20 2.83 4.97
CA GLU A 231 -7.46 4.07 5.70
C GLU A 231 -6.54 4.24 6.92
N ILE A 232 -6.23 3.16 7.65
CA ILE A 232 -5.25 3.20 8.74
C ILE A 232 -3.87 3.62 8.20
N ALA A 233 -3.49 3.16 7.00
CA ALA A 233 -2.21 3.51 6.38
C ALA A 233 -2.05 5.03 6.19
N LEU A 234 -3.14 5.78 5.97
CA LEU A 234 -3.09 7.24 5.87
C LEU A 234 -2.51 7.89 7.14
N MET A 235 -2.74 7.29 8.32
CA MET A 235 -2.24 7.81 9.60
C MET A 235 -0.77 7.46 9.86
N ASP A 236 -0.25 6.37 9.26
CA ASP A 236 1.10 5.90 9.51
C ASP A 236 2.11 6.58 8.59
N TYR A 237 3.02 7.36 9.18
CA TYR A 237 4.04 8.10 8.44
C TYR A 237 5.01 7.18 7.67
N ASP A 238 5.32 5.99 8.18
CA ASP A 238 6.25 5.09 7.51
C ASP A 238 5.63 4.50 6.23
N LEU A 239 4.29 4.42 6.17
CA LEU A 239 3.53 3.97 5.01
C LEU A 239 3.30 5.08 3.97
N ALA A 240 3.46 6.36 4.32
CA ALA A 240 3.18 7.49 3.42
C ALA A 240 4.07 7.51 2.15
N SER A 241 5.27 6.91 2.22
CA SER A 241 6.20 6.81 1.09
C SER A 241 6.04 5.54 0.24
N PHE A 242 5.10 4.66 0.59
CA PHE A 242 4.82 3.47 -0.21
C PHE A 242 3.88 3.81 -1.36
N LYS A 243 4.09 3.11 -2.49
CA LYS A 243 3.17 3.17 -3.64
C LYS A 243 1.75 2.80 -3.21
N PRO A 244 0.70 3.56 -3.58
CA PRO A 244 -0.67 3.22 -3.29
C PRO A 244 -1.08 1.82 -3.76
N SER A 245 -0.57 1.34 -4.90
CA SER A 245 -0.82 -0.02 -5.36
C SER A 245 -0.25 -1.09 -4.42
N LEU A 246 0.94 -0.83 -3.86
CA LEU A 246 1.62 -1.73 -2.93
C LEU A 246 0.90 -1.75 -1.57
N VAL A 247 0.43 -0.59 -1.09
CA VAL A 247 -0.42 -0.50 0.10
C VAL A 247 -1.72 -1.27 -0.09
N ALA A 248 -2.37 -1.14 -1.27
CA ALA A 248 -3.60 -1.86 -1.59
C ALA A 248 -3.40 -3.38 -1.61
N ALA A 249 -2.36 -3.86 -2.29
CA ALA A 249 -2.05 -5.29 -2.37
C ALA A 249 -1.66 -5.84 -0.99
N GLY A 250 -0.81 -5.13 -0.24
CA GLY A 250 -0.42 -5.52 1.12
C GLY A 250 -1.59 -5.55 2.12
N ALA A 251 -2.56 -4.63 1.96
CA ALA A 251 -3.78 -4.60 2.76
C ALA A 251 -4.71 -5.78 2.45
N LEU A 252 -4.85 -6.13 1.16
CA LEU A 252 -5.60 -7.32 0.75
C LEU A 252 -4.93 -8.59 1.24
N TRP A 253 -3.62 -8.71 1.06
CA TRP A 253 -2.86 -9.86 1.52
C TRP A 253 -2.96 -10.06 3.03
N LEU A 254 -2.80 -9.00 3.82
CA LEU A 254 -2.98 -9.07 5.27
C LEU A 254 -4.40 -9.50 5.64
N SER A 255 -5.40 -9.03 4.89
CA SER A 255 -6.80 -9.39 5.16
C SER A 255 -7.08 -10.85 4.89
N ILE A 256 -6.58 -11.41 3.77
CA ILE A 256 -6.68 -12.84 3.44
C ILE A 256 -6.04 -13.68 4.55
N GLN A 257 -4.83 -13.31 4.98
CA GLN A 257 -4.10 -14.01 6.05
C GLN A 257 -4.83 -13.98 7.40
N LEU A 258 -5.56 -12.91 7.70
CA LEU A 258 -6.30 -12.79 8.96
C LEU A 258 -7.67 -13.47 8.91
N VAL A 259 -8.36 -13.41 7.76
CA VAL A 259 -9.76 -13.83 7.63
C VAL A 259 -9.89 -15.28 7.24
N SER A 260 -9.28 -15.68 6.13
CA SER A 260 -9.41 -17.02 5.56
C SER A 260 -8.18 -17.90 5.77
N GLU A 261 -7.04 -17.31 6.16
CA GLU A 261 -5.73 -17.98 6.13
C GLU A 261 -5.37 -18.50 4.73
N GLY A 262 -5.90 -17.84 3.68
CA GLY A 262 -5.70 -18.22 2.29
C GLY A 262 -4.35 -17.81 1.70
N GLU A 263 -4.14 -18.19 0.45
CA GLU A 263 -2.91 -17.92 -0.30
C GLU A 263 -3.02 -16.68 -1.19
N TRP A 264 -1.87 -16.13 -1.60
CA TRP A 264 -1.83 -15.07 -2.60
C TRP A 264 -2.02 -15.68 -3.99
N LEU A 265 -3.23 -15.52 -4.54
CA LEU A 265 -3.62 -16.18 -5.78
C LEU A 265 -2.80 -15.70 -6.99
N PRO A 266 -2.49 -16.57 -7.98
CA PRO A 266 -1.77 -16.19 -9.19
C PRO A 266 -2.40 -15.00 -9.94
N ILE A 267 -3.74 -14.91 -9.95
CA ILE A 267 -4.47 -13.79 -10.57
C ILE A 267 -4.20 -12.45 -9.86
N LEU A 268 -4.02 -12.47 -8.54
CA LEU A 268 -3.70 -11.30 -7.73
C LEU A 268 -2.24 -10.90 -7.95
N GLU A 269 -1.32 -11.86 -8.00
CA GLU A 269 0.08 -11.60 -8.34
C GLU A 269 0.23 -11.01 -9.74
N HIS A 270 -0.43 -11.60 -10.75
CA HIS A 270 -0.43 -11.10 -12.12
C HIS A 270 -0.98 -9.66 -12.21
N THR A 271 -2.15 -9.40 -11.62
CA THR A 271 -2.81 -8.09 -11.71
C THR A 271 -2.08 -7.01 -10.88
N SER A 272 -1.60 -7.38 -9.69
CA SER A 272 -0.91 -6.45 -8.79
C SER A 272 0.56 -6.26 -9.11
N THR A 273 1.15 -7.16 -9.91
CA THR A 273 2.59 -7.24 -10.22
C THR A 273 3.48 -7.41 -8.98
N TYR A 274 2.92 -7.93 -7.87
CA TYR A 274 3.64 -8.14 -6.62
C TYR A 274 3.53 -9.58 -6.14
N SER A 275 4.68 -10.16 -5.82
CA SER A 275 4.80 -11.45 -5.14
C SER A 275 4.61 -11.29 -3.63
N VAL A 276 4.41 -12.39 -2.90
CA VAL A 276 4.32 -12.38 -1.43
C VAL A 276 5.57 -11.75 -0.78
N VAL A 277 6.74 -11.93 -1.40
CA VAL A 277 8.01 -11.37 -0.91
C VAL A 277 8.01 -9.85 -1.02
N ASP A 278 7.47 -9.29 -2.10
CA ASP A 278 7.34 -7.84 -2.29
C ASP A 278 6.38 -7.23 -1.25
N LEU A 279 5.36 -7.99 -0.86
CA LEU A 279 4.32 -7.55 0.09
C LEU A 279 4.77 -7.62 1.56
N GLU A 280 5.81 -8.38 1.89
CA GLU A 280 6.17 -8.66 3.29
C GLU A 280 6.35 -7.37 4.13
N ASN A 281 7.11 -6.40 3.63
CA ASN A 281 7.42 -5.18 4.38
C ASN A 281 6.18 -4.30 4.58
N VAL A 282 5.37 -4.10 3.54
CA VAL A 282 4.15 -3.28 3.62
C VAL A 282 3.11 -3.95 4.52
N THR A 283 2.94 -5.27 4.42
CA THR A 283 2.03 -6.04 5.26
C THR A 283 2.44 -6.01 6.73
N ASN A 284 3.74 -6.14 7.03
CA ASN A 284 4.24 -6.02 8.40
C ASN A 284 4.00 -4.61 8.99
N LEU A 285 4.16 -3.56 8.19
CA LEU A 285 3.84 -2.19 8.61
C LEU A 285 2.34 -1.98 8.81
N LEU A 286 1.49 -2.48 7.92
CA LEU A 286 0.04 -2.44 8.07
C LEU A 286 -0.42 -3.16 9.33
N ALA A 287 0.16 -4.33 9.63
CA ALA A 287 -0.09 -5.06 10.87
C ALA A 287 0.36 -4.27 12.11
N LYS A 288 1.51 -3.57 12.05
CA LYS A 288 1.95 -2.63 13.10
C LYS A 288 0.90 -1.54 13.33
N SER A 289 0.45 -0.86 12.28
CA SER A 289 -0.53 0.22 12.39
C SER A 289 -1.88 -0.29 12.92
N LEU A 290 -2.37 -1.42 12.41
CA LEU A 290 -3.60 -2.06 12.86
C LEU A 290 -3.52 -2.46 14.34
N PHE A 291 -2.42 -3.10 14.75
CA PHE A 291 -2.20 -3.49 16.14
C PHE A 291 -2.21 -2.26 17.06
N MET A 292 -1.56 -1.17 16.66
CA MET A 292 -1.52 0.07 17.46
C MET A 292 -2.92 0.68 17.66
N VAL A 293 -3.75 0.66 16.61
CA VAL A 293 -5.13 1.18 16.62
C VAL A 293 -6.10 0.24 17.34
N GLN A 294 -5.88 -1.08 17.30
CA GLN A 294 -6.77 -2.03 17.94
C GLN A 294 -6.44 -2.29 19.41
N PHE A 295 -5.17 -2.54 19.70
CA PHE A 295 -4.69 -3.08 20.98
C PHE A 295 -3.62 -2.22 21.65
N GLY A 296 -2.89 -1.42 20.87
CA GLY A 296 -1.75 -0.65 21.34
C GLY A 296 -2.08 0.75 21.85
N ALA A 297 -1.09 1.64 21.79
CA ALA A 297 -1.16 2.97 22.38
C ALA A 297 -2.18 3.91 21.72
N HIS A 298 -2.64 3.61 20.50
CA HIS A 298 -3.60 4.43 19.77
C HIS A 298 -5.05 4.02 20.02
N SER A 299 -5.28 2.82 20.58
CA SER A 299 -6.60 2.21 20.78
C SER A 299 -7.64 3.04 21.53
N LYS A 300 -7.21 4.02 22.32
CA LYS A 300 -8.10 4.93 23.07
C LYS A 300 -8.03 6.40 22.63
N LYS A 301 -7.05 6.78 21.81
CA LYS A 301 -6.74 8.18 21.49
C LYS A 301 -7.02 8.55 20.03
N TYR A 302 -6.64 7.68 19.10
CA TYR A 302 -6.70 7.94 17.67
C TYR A 302 -7.57 6.87 17.01
N THR A 303 -8.87 6.96 17.29
CA THR A 303 -9.85 5.90 17.03
C THR A 303 -10.81 6.27 15.91
N ALA A 304 -10.59 7.35 15.17
CA ALA A 304 -11.56 7.85 14.19
C ALA A 304 -11.89 6.82 13.10
N SER A 305 -10.87 6.20 12.51
CA SER A 305 -11.04 5.11 11.54
C SER A 305 -11.64 3.87 12.19
N LYS A 306 -11.19 3.49 13.40
CA LYS A 306 -11.80 2.37 14.15
C LYS A 306 -13.30 2.58 14.34
N GLN A 307 -13.72 3.76 14.76
CA GLN A 307 -15.15 4.09 14.93
C GLN A 307 -15.91 4.15 13.60
N LYS A 308 -15.25 4.50 12.49
CA LYS A 308 -15.84 4.50 11.15
C LYS A 308 -16.15 3.07 10.68
N TYR A 309 -15.20 2.17 10.85
CA TYR A 309 -15.31 0.77 10.42
C TYR A 309 -16.05 -0.13 11.43
N ALA A 310 -16.48 0.43 12.56
CA ALA A 310 -17.37 -0.22 13.52
C ALA A 310 -18.84 -0.22 13.07
N SER A 311 -19.19 0.51 12.01
CA SER A 311 -20.56 0.56 11.49
C SER A 311 -20.93 -0.71 10.73
N ALA A 312 -22.22 -1.07 10.74
CA ALA A 312 -22.74 -2.22 9.99
C ALA A 312 -22.50 -2.11 8.48
N THR A 313 -22.46 -0.89 7.92
CA THR A 313 -22.12 -0.65 6.50
C THR A 313 -20.70 -1.11 6.14
N ASN A 314 -19.81 -1.22 7.12
CA ASN A 314 -18.45 -1.71 6.98
C ASN A 314 -18.29 -3.12 7.60
N LEU A 315 -19.39 -3.88 7.68
CA LEU A 315 -19.47 -5.20 8.31
C LEU A 315 -19.03 -5.21 9.78
N SER A 316 -19.01 -4.06 10.44
CA SER A 316 -18.46 -3.89 11.79
C SER A 316 -17.03 -4.43 11.92
N ILE A 317 -16.26 -4.45 10.82
CA ILE A 317 -15.01 -5.19 10.70
C ILE A 317 -13.94 -4.76 11.72
N SER A 318 -13.99 -3.52 12.20
CA SER A 318 -13.06 -3.05 13.24
C SER A 318 -13.34 -3.62 14.63
N ASN A 319 -14.54 -4.16 14.85
CA ASN A 319 -14.99 -4.79 16.11
C ASN A 319 -15.24 -6.30 15.91
N ASP A 320 -14.88 -6.85 14.76
CA ASP A 320 -15.04 -8.28 14.49
C ASP A 320 -14.08 -9.08 15.37
N ALA A 321 -14.58 -10.18 15.94
CA ALA A 321 -13.85 -11.05 16.85
C ALA A 321 -12.57 -11.63 16.21
N ILE A 322 -12.50 -11.70 14.88
CA ILE A 322 -11.33 -12.19 14.17
C ILE A 322 -10.05 -11.41 14.51
N LEU A 323 -10.17 -10.11 14.81
CA LEU A 323 -9.01 -9.30 15.19
C LEU A 323 -8.49 -9.67 16.58
N ASP A 324 -9.38 -10.04 17.50
CA ASP A 324 -9.03 -10.52 18.84
C ASP A 324 -8.40 -11.92 18.74
N GLU A 325 -8.98 -12.81 17.94
CA GLU A 325 -8.45 -14.16 17.69
C GLU A 325 -7.04 -14.13 17.06
N LYS A 326 -6.82 -13.20 16.13
CA LYS A 326 -5.53 -13.03 15.43
C LYS A 326 -4.58 -12.04 16.12
N GLN A 327 -4.85 -11.62 17.35
CA GLN A 327 -4.03 -10.63 18.06
C GLN A 327 -2.56 -11.06 18.18
N ALA A 328 -2.30 -12.34 18.44
CA ALA A 328 -0.93 -12.87 18.56
C ALA A 328 -0.15 -12.78 17.24
N LEU A 329 -0.78 -13.17 16.12
CA LEU A 329 -0.21 -13.06 14.78
C LEU A 329 0.08 -11.59 14.43
N LEU A 330 -0.89 -10.70 14.67
CA LEU A 330 -0.73 -9.26 14.49
C LEU A 330 0.43 -8.71 15.30
N MET A 331 0.62 -9.14 16.55
CA MET A 331 1.75 -8.71 17.37
C MET A 331 3.10 -9.15 16.78
N VAL A 332 3.20 -10.36 16.24
CA VAL A 332 4.44 -10.87 15.60
C VAL A 332 4.77 -10.04 14.36
N LEU A 333 3.81 -9.85 13.46
CA LEU A 333 3.98 -9.04 12.25
C LEU A 333 4.28 -7.57 12.59
N ALA A 334 3.61 -7.01 13.60
CA ALA A 334 3.85 -5.66 14.09
C ALA A 334 5.28 -5.45 14.59
N LYS A 335 5.88 -6.44 15.27
CA LYS A 335 7.28 -6.40 15.69
C LYS A 335 8.24 -6.37 14.49
N LYS A 336 7.98 -7.18 13.46
CA LYS A 336 8.75 -7.13 12.20
C LYS A 336 8.63 -5.76 11.54
N GLY A 337 7.41 -5.22 11.43
CA GLY A 337 7.14 -3.91 10.83
C GLY A 337 7.82 -2.77 11.59
N LYS A 338 7.82 -2.81 12.92
CA LYS A 338 8.55 -1.84 13.75
C LYS A 338 10.06 -1.87 13.46
N LYS A 339 10.67 -3.06 13.43
CA LYS A 339 12.10 -3.21 13.12
C LYS A 339 12.45 -2.68 11.72
N PHE A 340 11.58 -2.94 10.74
CA PHE A 340 11.73 -2.42 9.39
C PHE A 340 11.65 -0.88 9.34
N ALA A 341 10.65 -0.28 10.02
CA ALA A 341 10.52 1.18 10.10
C ALA A 341 11.73 1.86 10.74
N GLU A 342 12.27 1.27 11.82
CA GLU A 342 13.47 1.77 12.49
C GLU A 342 14.71 1.74 11.60
N GLY A 343 14.81 0.80 10.65
CA GLY A 343 15.90 0.72 9.69
C GLY A 343 15.79 1.68 8.49
N ARG A 344 14.64 2.33 8.29
CA ARG A 344 14.41 3.27 7.19
C ARG A 344 14.72 4.73 7.53
N ARG A 345 14.94 5.04 8.81
CA ARG A 345 15.11 6.41 9.33
C ARG A 345 16.57 6.73 9.61
#